data_AF-A0A362X1F2-F1
#
_entry.id   AF-A0A362X1F2-F1
#
_cell.length_a   1.000
_cell.length_b   1.000
_cell.length_c   1.000
_cell.angle_alpha   90.00
_cell.angle_beta   90.00
_cell.angle_gamma   90.00
#
_symmetry.space_group_name_H-M   'P 1'
#
loop_
_entity.id
_entity.type
_entity.pdbx_description
1 polymer ?
#
loop_
_entity_poly.entity_id
_entity_poly.type
_entity_poly.pdbx_seq_one_letter_code
_entity_poly.pdbx_strand_id
1 'polypeptide(L)'
;MSNLSKIKSEIENYSNESNLTELQIVEKLEKHFFNKKVNDNLKLYKKGKKKVRDITKDLKISPRKFYAILEKKKIEHKKYNKN
;
A
#
# COMPACT_ATOMS: atom_id res chain seq x y z
N MET A 1 -27.11 -12.55 3.42
CA MET A 1 -25.88 -12.57 2.60
C MET A 1 -24.76 -11.92 3.37
N SER A 2 -23.64 -12.60 3.55
CA SER A 2 -22.46 -12.00 4.18
C SER A 2 -21.84 -10.96 3.24
N ASN A 3 -21.15 -9.95 3.78
CA ASN A 3 -20.43 -8.98 2.95
C ASN A 3 -19.41 -9.65 2.02
N LEU A 4 -18.84 -10.78 2.44
CA LEU A 4 -17.93 -11.58 1.63
C LEU A 4 -18.62 -12.16 0.38
N SER A 5 -19.86 -12.64 0.49
CA SER A 5 -20.57 -13.19 -0.68
C SER A 5 -20.84 -12.10 -1.71
N LYS A 6 -21.19 -10.87 -1.28
CA LYS A 6 -21.39 -9.73 -2.18
C LYS A 6 -20.10 -9.33 -2.90
N ILE A 7 -18.99 -9.20 -2.17
CA ILE A 7 -17.68 -8.88 -2.74
C ILE A 7 -17.26 -9.93 -3.76
N LYS A 8 -17.48 -11.22 -3.44
CA LYS A 8 -17.18 -12.32 -4.35
C LYS A 8 -17.97 -12.17 -5.66
N SER A 9 -19.29 -11.97 -5.59
CA SER A 9 -20.13 -11.79 -6.78
C SER A 9 -19.76 -10.54 -7.58
N GLU A 10 -19.39 -9.43 -6.94
CA GLU A 10 -18.93 -8.23 -7.65
C GLU A 10 -17.61 -8.47 -8.40
N ILE A 11 -16.67 -9.23 -7.82
CA ILE A 11 -15.42 -9.60 -8.48
C ILE A 11 -15.67 -10.54 -9.64
N GLU A 12 -16.53 -11.56 -9.47
CA GLU A 12 -16.94 -12.48 -10.54
C GLU A 12 -17.58 -11.71 -11.70
N ASN A 13 -18.53 -10.81 -11.42
CA ASN A 13 -19.19 -9.99 -12.44
C ASN A 13 -18.17 -9.11 -13.18
N TYR A 14 -17.28 -8.43 -12.46
CA TYR A 14 -16.24 -7.61 -13.10
C TYR A 14 -15.24 -8.44 -13.90
N SER A 15 -14.94 -9.68 -13.48
CA SER A 15 -14.12 -10.61 -14.24
C SER A 15 -14.81 -11.06 -15.53
N ASN A 16 -16.14 -11.22 -15.53
CA ASN A 16 -16.91 -11.57 -16.72
C ASN A 16 -17.04 -10.40 -17.71
N GLU A 17 -17.11 -9.17 -17.20
CA GLU A 17 -17.19 -7.93 -18.01
C GLU A 17 -15.82 -7.45 -18.52
N SER A 18 -14.72 -7.94 -17.95
CA SER A 18 -13.36 -7.53 -18.29
C SER A 18 -12.52 -8.69 -18.82
N ASN A 19 -11.41 -8.39 -19.50
CA ASN A 19 -10.42 -9.42 -19.89
C ASN A 19 -9.46 -9.77 -18.74
N LEU A 20 -9.90 -9.66 -17.49
CA LEU A 20 -9.08 -9.89 -16.30
C LEU A 20 -9.62 -11.08 -15.52
N THR A 21 -8.72 -11.84 -14.91
CA THR A 21 -9.11 -12.89 -13.96
C THR A 21 -9.44 -12.29 -12.59
N GLU A 22 -10.29 -12.96 -11.82
CA GLU A 22 -10.59 -12.59 -10.42
C GLU A 22 -9.33 -12.36 -9.60
N LEU A 23 -8.29 -13.19 -9.78
CA LEU A 23 -7.01 -13.06 -9.08
C LEU A 23 -6.31 -11.73 -9.42
N GLN A 24 -6.25 -11.36 -10.70
CA GLN A 24 -5.66 -10.09 -11.14
C GLN A 24 -6.44 -8.89 -10.59
N ILE A 25 -7.76 -9.01 -10.48
CA ILE A 25 -8.62 -7.97 -9.91
C ILE A 25 -8.30 -7.78 -8.43
N VAL A 26 -8.20 -8.88 -7.66
CA VAL A 26 -7.83 -8.84 -6.24
C VAL A 26 -6.43 -8.24 -6.04
N GLU A 27 -5.44 -8.64 -6.86
CA GLU A 27 -4.09 -8.07 -6.80
C GLU A 27 -4.07 -6.56 -7.08
N LYS A 28 -4.85 -6.11 -8.07
CA LYS A 28 -5.00 -4.68 -8.38
C LYS A 28 -5.63 -3.92 -7.22
N LEU A 29 -6.67 -4.48 -6.60
CA LEU A 29 -7.32 -3.90 -5.42
C LEU A 29 -6.35 -3.81 -4.24
N GLU A 30 -5.65 -4.89 -3.92
CA GLU A 30 -4.64 -4.93 -2.86
C GLU A 30 -3.58 -3.84 -3.08
N LYS A 31 -3.03 -3.77 -4.29
CA LYS A 31 -2.03 -2.76 -4.67
C LYS A 31 -2.58 -1.34 -4.57
N HIS A 32 -3.82 -1.11 -5.00
CA HIS A 32 -4.47 0.20 -4.92
C HIS A 32 -4.60 0.67 -3.46
N PHE A 33 -5.16 -0.18 -2.60
CA PHE A 33 -5.36 0.16 -1.19
C PHE A 33 -4.04 0.25 -0.42
N PHE A 34 -3.06 -0.59 -0.73
CA PHE A 34 -1.71 -0.47 -0.18
C PHE A 34 -1.09 0.88 -0.54
N ASN A 35 -1.13 1.27 -1.82
CA ASN A 35 -0.60 2.55 -2.28
C ASN A 35 -1.32 3.75 -1.63
N LYS A 36 -2.64 3.66 -1.44
CA LYS A 36 -3.42 4.67 -0.72
C LYS A 36 -2.91 4.83 0.72
N LYS A 37 -2.77 3.74 1.47
CA LYS A 37 -2.21 3.74 2.83
C LYS A 37 -0.79 4.29 2.88
N VAL A 38 0.05 3.95 1.90
CA VAL A 38 1.41 4.49 1.77
C VAL A 38 1.35 6.01 1.61
N ASN A 39 0.50 6.54 0.73
CA ASN A 39 0.37 7.98 0.51
C ASN A 39 -0.06 8.73 1.76
N ASP A 40 -1.03 8.19 2.52
CA ASP A 40 -1.50 8.83 3.75
C ASP A 40 -0.40 8.83 4.83
N ASN A 41 0.34 7.72 4.98
CA ASN A 41 1.49 7.67 5.88
C ASN A 41 2.61 8.61 5.46
N LEU A 42 2.87 8.77 4.15
CA LEU A 42 3.87 9.71 3.64
C LEU A 42 3.48 11.17 3.93
N LYS A 43 2.19 11.52 3.86
CA LYS A 43 1.73 12.86 4.26
C LYS A 43 2.03 13.12 5.74
N LEU A 44 1.85 12.12 6.61
CA LEU A 44 2.16 12.23 8.03
C LEU A 44 3.67 12.28 8.31
N TYR A 45 4.46 11.50 7.57
CA TYR A 45 5.93 11.52 7.62
C TYR A 45 6.50 12.89 7.26
N LYS A 46 6.07 13.45 6.13
CA LYS A 46 6.50 14.79 5.66
C LYS A 46 6.16 15.91 6.65
N LYS A 47 5.06 15.75 7.40
CA LYS A 47 4.66 16.68 8.47
C LYS A 47 5.41 16.46 9.79
N GLY A 48 6.32 15.49 9.87
CA GLY A 48 6.99 15.10 11.11
C GLY A 48 6.09 14.45 12.17
N LYS A 49 4.82 14.14 11.82
CA LYS A 49 3.81 13.64 12.78
C LYS A 49 3.94 12.16 13.09
N LYS A 50 4.54 11.37 12.20
CA LYS A 50 4.79 9.94 12.40
C LYS A 50 6.24 9.58 12.11
N LYS A 51 6.83 8.75 12.96
CA LYS A 51 8.18 8.19 12.75
C LYS A 51 8.11 6.98 11.82
N VAL A 52 9.26 6.63 11.22
CA VAL A 52 9.38 5.44 10.34
C VAL A 52 8.88 4.17 11.03
N ARG A 53 9.20 3.98 12.32
CA ARG A 53 8.79 2.81 13.11
C ARG A 53 7.27 2.63 13.12
N ASP A 54 6.52 3.71 13.32
CA ASP A 54 5.05 3.66 13.41
C ASP A 54 4.45 3.39 12.02
N ILE A 55 4.98 4.05 10.99
CA ILE A 55 4.56 3.85 9.61
C ILE A 55 4.81 2.41 9.15
N THR A 56 5.95 1.82 9.50
CA THR A 56 6.27 0.43 9.15
C THR A 56 5.33 -0.57 9.80
N LYS A 57 4.85 -0.27 11.02
CA LYS A 57 3.81 -1.08 11.69
C LYS A 57 2.47 -0.95 10.99
N ASP A 58 2.05 0.26 10.65
CA ASP A 58 0.76 0.51 9.98
C ASP A 58 0.68 -0.15 8.60
N LEU A 59 1.78 -0.09 7.87
CA LEU A 59 1.89 -0.68 6.53
C LEU A 59 2.24 -2.17 6.56
N LYS A 60 2.58 -2.73 7.74
CA LYS A 60 3.06 -4.11 7.92
C LYS A 60 4.24 -4.44 6.98
N ILE A 61 5.17 -3.51 6.82
CA ILE A 61 6.38 -3.68 6.00
C ILE A 61 7.64 -3.45 6.83
N SER A 62 8.78 -3.96 6.35
CA SER A 62 10.06 -3.66 6.99
C SER A 62 10.48 -2.19 6.77
N PRO A 63 11.26 -1.60 7.69
CA PRO A 63 11.84 -0.28 7.48
C PRO A 63 12.62 -0.14 6.17
N ARG A 64 13.34 -1.19 5.76
CA ARG A 64 14.07 -1.23 4.47
C ARG A 64 13.13 -1.02 3.28
N LYS A 65 11.98 -1.71 3.26
CA LYS A 65 10.96 -1.51 2.20
C LYS A 65 10.42 -0.09 2.22
N PHE A 66 10.21 0.50 3.41
CA PHE A 66 9.75 1.88 3.52
C PHE A 66 10.80 2.89 2.99
N TYR A 67 12.08 2.72 3.31
CA TYR A 67 13.13 3.57 2.75
C TYR A 67 13.22 3.47 1.23
N ALA A 68 13.09 2.27 0.65
CA ALA A 68 13.02 2.10 -0.80
C ALA A 68 11.83 2.86 -1.43
N ILE A 69 10.68 2.93 -0.73
CA ILE A 69 9.54 3.75 -1.16
C ILE A 69 9.89 5.24 -1.14
N LEU A 70 10.59 5.71 -0.11
CA LEU A 70 11.05 7.11 -0.02
C LEU A 70 12.00 7.45 -1.17
N GLU A 71 12.97 6.57 -1.45
CA GLU A 71 13.91 6.73 -2.57
C GLU A 71 13.20 6.77 -3.93
N LYS A 72 12.31 5.81 -4.19
CA LYS A 72 11.53 5.76 -5.44
C LYS A 72 10.70 7.02 -5.65
N LYS A 73 10.22 7.64 -4.57
CA LYS A 73 9.43 8.88 -4.61
C LYS A 73 10.27 10.15 -4.48
N LYS A 74 11.61 10.03 -4.48
CA LYS A 74 12.55 11.15 -4.31
C LYS A 74 12.25 11.98 -3.06
N ILE A 75 11.87 11.32 -1.96
CA ILE A 75 11.65 11.96 -0.66
C ILE A 75 12.94 11.87 0.15
N GLU A 76 13.45 13.03 0.53
CA GLU A 76 14.66 13.15 1.34
C GLU A 76 14.44 12.51 2.71
N HIS A 77 15.42 11.74 3.15
CA HIS A 77 15.45 11.10 4.45
C HIS A 77 16.90 10.97 4.90
N LYS A 78 17.11 11.03 6.22
CA LYS A 78 18.45 10.85 6.79
C LYS A 78 18.92 9.42 6.55
N LYS A 79 19.92 9.26 5.69
CA LYS A 79 20.67 8.00 5.56
C LYS A 79 21.68 7.97 6.71
N TYR A 80 21.73 6.85 7.42
CA TYR A 80 22.75 6.65 8.43
C TYR A 80 24.07 6.34 7.72
N ASN A 81 24.96 7.32 7.65
CA ASN A 81 26.33 7.10 7.22
C ASN A 81 27.10 6.53 8.41
N LYS A 82 27.46 5.25 8.32
CA LYS A 82 28.33 4.60 9.28
C LYS A 82 29.77 4.88 8.83
N ASN A 83 30.24 6.10 9.08
CA ASN A 83 31.68 6.39 9.06
C ASN A 83 32.29 5.92 10.38
#